data_AF-A0A960C3Q2-F1
#
_entry.id   AF-A0A960C3Q2-F1
#
_cell.length_a   1.000
_cell.length_b   1.000
_cell.length_c   1.000
_cell.angle_alpha   90.00
_cell.angle_beta   90.00
_cell.angle_gamma   90.00
#
_symmetry.space_group_name_H-M   'P 1'
#
loop_
_entity.id
_entity.type
_entity.pdbx_description
1 polymer ?
#
loop_
_entity_poly.entity_id
_entity_poly.type
_entity_poly.pdbx_seq_one_letter_code
_entity_poly.pdbx_strand_id
1 'polypeptide(L)'
;MVDLNLSGLTKPLERLVATAQNGYEVARWGGLETGVVPSPFQIFESTPMYKLRRYFPPDSRPGRPPAGPPVLMVHPMMMSANMWDVTKEDGAVGILHAAGLDTWVIDYGS
;
A
#
# COMPACT_ATOMS: atom_id res chain seq x y z
N MET A 1 -43.33 -27.72 22.03
CA MET A 1 -42.30 -27.37 23.02
C MET A 1 -40.96 -27.38 22.30
N VAL A 2 -40.47 -26.18 21.99
CA VAL A 2 -39.14 -25.77 21.48
C VAL A 2 -38.53 -26.55 20.28
N ASP A 3 -38.65 -25.98 19.09
CA ASP A 3 -37.75 -26.20 17.94
C ASP A 3 -36.40 -25.52 18.24
N LEU A 4 -35.34 -26.29 18.50
CA LEU A 4 -33.98 -25.75 18.62
C LEU A 4 -33.40 -25.50 17.22
N ASN A 5 -33.24 -24.23 16.87
CA ASN A 5 -32.69 -23.74 15.62
C ASN A 5 -31.19 -24.12 15.47
N LEU A 6 -30.91 -25.29 14.89
CA LEU A 6 -29.57 -25.84 14.66
C LEU A 6 -28.67 -24.96 13.77
N SER A 7 -29.22 -23.99 13.05
CA SER A 7 -28.46 -23.13 12.11
C SER A 7 -27.65 -22.02 12.79
N GLY A 8 -27.91 -21.73 14.07
CA GLY A 8 -27.17 -20.72 14.84
C GLY A 8 -25.77 -21.17 15.29
N LEU A 9 -25.53 -22.48 15.36
CA LEU A 9 -24.29 -23.09 15.85
C LEU A 9 -23.30 -23.45 14.75
N THR A 10 -23.71 -23.49 13.48
CA THR A 10 -22.85 -23.89 12.36
C THR A 10 -21.99 -22.73 11.84
N LYS A 11 -22.55 -21.52 11.75
CA LYS A 11 -21.82 -20.31 11.31
C LYS A 11 -20.57 -19.96 12.14
N PRO A 12 -20.59 -20.05 13.48
CA PRO A 12 -19.39 -19.83 14.29
C PRO A 12 -18.30 -20.87 14.02
N LEU A 13 -18.71 -22.14 13.81
CA LEU A 13 -17.80 -23.25 13.56
C LEU A 13 -17.13 -23.13 12.18
N GLU A 14 -17.90 -22.78 11.14
CA GLU A 14 -17.38 -22.52 9.79
C GLU A 14 -16.34 -21.39 9.79
N ARG A 15 -16.59 -20.30 10.54
CA ARG A 15 -15.62 -19.20 10.70
C ARG A 15 -14.33 -19.66 11.38
N LEU A 16 -14.45 -20.49 12.41
CA LEU A 16 -13.30 -20.98 13.17
C LEU A 16 -12.42 -21.93 12.33
N VAL A 17 -13.05 -22.79 11.53
CA VAL A 17 -12.36 -23.65 10.54
C VAL A 17 -11.68 -22.79 9.47
N ALA A 18 -12.35 -21.76 8.94
CA ALA A 18 -11.75 -20.86 7.97
C ALA A 18 -10.54 -20.08 8.54
N THR A 19 -10.63 -19.60 9.79
CA THR A 19 -9.50 -18.95 10.48
C THR A 19 -8.33 -19.91 10.68
N ALA A 20 -8.60 -21.18 11.01
CA ALA A 20 -7.56 -22.20 11.16
C ALA A 20 -6.90 -22.57 9.82
N GLN A 21 -7.68 -22.65 8.74
CA GLN A 21 -7.16 -22.89 7.38
C GLN A 21 -6.28 -21.72 6.91
N ASN A 22 -6.75 -20.49 7.06
CA ASN A 22 -5.96 -19.29 6.74
C ASN A 22 -4.67 -19.23 7.58
N GLY A 23 -4.75 -19.59 8.87
CA GLY A 23 -3.57 -19.66 9.75
C GLY A 23 -2.57 -20.75 9.34
N TYR A 24 -3.05 -21.89 8.84
CA TYR A 24 -2.19 -22.97 8.33
C TYR A 24 -1.50 -22.58 7.01
N GLU A 25 -2.19 -21.87 6.12
CA GLU A 25 -1.59 -21.30 4.90
C GLU A 25 -0.48 -20.30 5.25
N VAL A 26 -0.69 -19.41 6.23
CA VAL A 26 0.31 -18.46 6.72
C VAL A 26 1.50 -19.17 7.38
N ALA A 27 1.27 -20.25 8.14
CA ALA A 27 2.35 -21.01 8.76
C ALA A 27 3.18 -21.82 7.73
N ARG A 28 2.53 -22.31 6.67
CA ARG A 28 3.16 -23.12 5.61
C ARG A 28 3.93 -22.27 4.60
N TRP A 29 3.40 -21.11 4.23
CA TRP A 29 3.95 -20.26 3.17
C TRP A 29 4.63 -18.97 3.69
N GLY A 30 4.55 -18.67 4.99
CA GLY A 30 5.05 -17.42 5.55
C GLY A 30 4.15 -16.22 5.21
N GLY A 31 4.70 -15.00 5.27
CA GLY A 31 3.97 -13.77 4.89
C GLY A 31 3.76 -12.73 6.00
N LEU A 32 4.33 -12.94 7.19
CA LEU A 32 4.30 -11.95 8.27
C LEU A 32 5.32 -10.82 8.08
N GLU A 33 6.43 -11.09 7.40
CA GLU A 33 7.37 -10.09 6.89
C GLU A 33 7.31 -10.16 5.37
N THR A 34 6.62 -9.20 4.75
CA THR A 34 6.56 -9.13 3.28
C THR A 34 7.87 -8.63 2.66
N GLY A 35 8.84 -8.20 3.48
CA GLY A 35 10.11 -7.62 3.02
C GLY A 35 9.97 -6.29 2.26
N VAL A 36 8.74 -5.85 1.99
CA VAL A 36 8.44 -4.62 1.27
C VAL A 36 8.64 -3.45 2.23
N VAL A 37 9.83 -2.88 2.22
CA VAL A 37 10.07 -1.57 2.82
C VAL A 37 9.45 -0.55 1.86
N PRO A 38 8.35 0.13 2.25
CA PRO A 38 7.75 1.15 1.39
C PRO A 38 8.74 2.27 1.16
N SER A 39 8.70 2.85 -0.04
CA SER A 39 9.52 4.02 -0.35
C SER A 39 9.09 5.19 0.53
N PRO A 40 10.04 6.01 1.03
CA PRO A 40 9.68 7.18 1.82
C PRO A 40 8.85 8.15 0.97
N PHE A 41 7.71 8.59 1.49
CA PHE A 41 6.89 9.61 0.86
C PHE A 41 6.32 10.59 1.89
N GLN A 42 5.94 11.78 1.40
CA GLN A 42 5.18 12.78 2.14
C GLN A 42 3.83 12.99 1.47
N ILE A 43 2.76 13.13 2.25
CA ILE A 43 1.49 13.64 1.74
C ILE A 43 1.59 15.16 1.72
N PHE A 44 1.63 15.73 0.51
CA PHE A 44 1.80 17.17 0.30
C PHE A 44 0.46 17.91 0.27
N GLU A 45 -0.58 17.26 -0.24
CA GLU A 45 -1.95 17.78 -0.28
C GLU A 45 -2.93 16.65 0.05
N SER A 46 -4.03 17.00 0.73
CA SER A 46 -5.13 16.08 1.02
C SER A 46 -6.46 16.78 0.75
N THR A 47 -7.17 16.29 -0.24
CA THR A 47 -8.52 16.75 -0.62
C THR A 47 -9.54 15.66 -0.30
N PRO A 48 -10.86 15.96 -0.40
CA PRO A 48 -11.87 14.91 -0.31
C PRO A 48 -11.78 13.86 -1.42
N MET A 49 -11.18 14.19 -2.56
CA MET A 49 -11.13 13.31 -3.74
C MET A 49 -9.83 12.50 -3.80
N TYR A 50 -8.70 13.07 -3.37
CA TYR A 50 -7.39 12.45 -3.47
C TYR A 50 -6.38 13.04 -2.49
N LYS A 51 -5.31 12.29 -2.24
CA LYS A 51 -4.08 12.73 -1.59
C LYS A 51 -2.96 12.83 -2.62
N LEU A 52 -2.13 13.85 -2.52
CA LEU A 52 -0.92 14.00 -3.34
C LEU A 52 0.28 13.48 -2.56
N ARG A 53 0.87 12.37 -3.00
CA ARG A 53 2.10 11.81 -2.41
C ARG A 53 3.32 12.31 -3.19
N ARG A 54 4.33 12.80 -2.49
CA ARG A 54 5.67 13.07 -3.03
C ARG A 54 6.65 12.03 -2.52
N TYR A 55 7.21 11.23 -3.42
CA TYR A 55 8.18 10.19 -3.09
C TYR A 55 9.60 10.77 -3.02
N PHE A 56 10.41 10.25 -2.08
CA PHE A 56 11.78 10.68 -1.83
C PHE A 56 11.93 12.21 -1.75
N PRO A 57 11.19 12.89 -0.85
CA PRO A 57 11.21 14.34 -0.77
C PRO A 57 12.64 14.84 -0.54
N PRO A 58 13.13 15.78 -1.37
CA PRO A 58 14.50 16.27 -1.27
C PRO A 58 14.71 17.06 0.03
N ASP A 59 15.97 17.09 0.47
CA ASP A 59 16.38 17.83 1.66
C ASP A 59 16.32 19.34 1.38
N SER A 60 15.43 20.05 2.08
CA SER A 60 15.18 21.49 1.90
C SER A 60 16.24 22.41 2.52
N ARG A 61 17.32 21.87 3.11
CA ARG A 61 18.38 22.69 3.74
C ARG A 61 19.22 23.45 2.69
N PRO A 62 19.75 24.65 3.03
CA PRO A 62 20.62 25.40 2.12
C PRO A 62 21.83 24.58 1.65
N GLY A 63 22.17 24.68 0.36
CA GLY A 63 23.31 23.99 -0.24
C GLY A 63 23.02 22.55 -0.71
N ARG A 64 21.78 22.07 -0.58
CA ARG A 64 21.37 20.78 -1.17
C ARG A 64 20.97 20.93 -2.64
N PRO A 65 21.13 19.86 -3.45
CA PRO A 65 20.66 19.85 -4.83
C PRO A 65 19.16 20.10 -4.89
N PRO A 66 18.67 20.87 -5.88
CA PRO A 66 17.24 21.01 -6.10
C PRO A 66 16.61 19.66 -6.50
N ALA A 67 15.29 19.57 -6.37
CA ALA A 67 14.54 18.47 -6.92
C ALA A 67 14.77 18.37 -8.44
N GLY A 68 14.75 17.15 -8.97
CA GLY A 68 14.77 16.94 -10.41
C GLY A 68 13.46 17.36 -11.09
N PRO A 69 13.35 17.14 -12.42
CA PRO A 69 12.11 17.39 -13.15
C PRO A 69 10.94 16.58 -12.56
N PRO A 70 9.75 17.19 -12.38
CA PRO A 70 8.62 16.52 -11.77
C PRO A 70 7.96 15.53 -12.74
N VAL A 71 7.54 14.38 -12.20
CA VAL A 71 6.67 13.40 -12.87
C VAL A 71 5.46 13.13 -12.00
N LEU A 72 4.26 13.34 -12.54
CA LEU A 72 3.01 13.03 -11.88
C LEU A 72 2.43 11.73 -12.43
N MET A 73 2.23 10.77 -11.53
CA MET A 73 1.62 9.47 -11.84
C MET A 73 0.17 9.46 -11.38
N VAL A 74 -0.71 9.00 -12.27
CA VAL A 74 -2.14 8.90 -12.02
C VAL A 74 -2.58 7.48 -12.33
N HIS A 75 -3.08 6.77 -11.31
CA HIS A 75 -3.64 5.44 -11.49
C HIS A 75 -5.17 5.50 -11.59
N PRO A 76 -5.85 4.46 -12.11
CA PRO A 76 -7.30 4.36 -12.03
C PRO A 76 -7.78 4.35 -10.57
N MET A 77 -8.94 4.95 -10.28
CA MET A 77 -9.48 5.04 -8.90
C MET A 77 -9.66 3.68 -8.20
N MET A 78 -9.82 2.60 -8.96
CA MET A 78 -10.02 1.24 -8.43
C MET A 78 -8.74 0.56 -7.94
N MET A 79 -7.59 1.22 -8.10
CA MET A 79 -6.29 0.67 -7.73
C MET A 79 -5.66 1.51 -6.62
N SER A 80 -4.63 0.98 -5.97
CA SER A 80 -3.84 1.70 -4.97
C SER A 80 -2.62 2.38 -5.57
N ALA A 81 -2.24 3.53 -5.00
CA ALA A 81 -0.96 4.19 -5.26
C ALA A 81 0.24 3.27 -4.99
N ASN A 82 0.08 2.27 -4.12
CA ASN A 82 1.12 1.28 -3.81
C ASN A 82 1.49 0.39 -5.02
N MET A 83 0.70 0.37 -6.11
CA MET A 83 1.10 -0.34 -7.34
C MET A 83 2.42 0.18 -7.91
N TRP A 84 2.74 1.46 -7.66
CA TRP A 84 3.94 2.10 -8.14
C TRP A 84 5.13 1.88 -7.21
N ASP A 85 4.89 1.34 -6.02
CA ASP A 85 5.83 1.14 -4.92
C ASP A 85 5.80 -0.32 -4.44
N VAL A 86 5.89 -1.26 -5.40
CA VAL A 86 5.89 -2.71 -5.12
C VAL A 86 7.15 -3.15 -4.37
N THR A 87 8.29 -2.55 -4.71
CA THR A 87 9.55 -2.61 -3.95
C THR A 87 10.23 -1.25 -4.05
N LYS A 88 11.12 -0.94 -3.12
CA LYS A 88 11.85 0.35 -3.13
C LYS A 88 12.75 0.52 -4.35
N GLU A 89 13.36 -0.56 -4.84
CA GLU A 89 14.37 -0.54 -5.91
C GLU A 89 13.76 -0.76 -7.29
N ASP A 90 12.80 -1.69 -7.42
CA ASP A 90 12.19 -2.06 -8.70
C ASP A 90 10.79 -1.45 -8.90
N GLY A 91 10.23 -0.80 -7.88
CA GLY A 91 9.02 0.00 -8.01
C GLY A 91 9.26 1.21 -8.92
N ALA A 92 8.23 1.60 -9.68
CA ALA A 92 8.30 2.75 -10.57
C ALA A 92 8.77 4.03 -9.86
N VAL A 93 8.33 4.27 -8.62
CA VAL A 93 8.77 5.43 -7.84
C VAL A 93 10.26 5.39 -7.50
N GLY A 94 10.80 4.19 -7.24
CA GLY A 94 12.23 3.97 -6.98
C GLY A 94 13.08 4.16 -8.23
N ILE A 95 12.64 3.57 -9.35
CA ILE A 95 13.31 3.70 -10.65
C ILE A 95 13.36 5.17 -11.10
N LEU A 96 12.25 5.89 -10.99
CA LEU A 96 12.20 7.32 -11.35
C LEU A 96 13.09 8.16 -10.42
N HIS A 97 13.11 7.87 -9.13
CA HIS A 97 14.00 8.54 -8.18
C HIS A 97 15.48 8.29 -8.52
N ALA A 98 15.86 7.04 -8.83
CA ALA A 98 17.22 6.69 -9.25
C ALA A 98 17.63 7.37 -10.55
N ALA A 99 16.67 7.64 -11.44
CA ALA A 99 16.87 8.46 -12.65
C ALA A 99 16.94 9.97 -12.38
N GLY A 100 16.82 10.39 -11.11
CA GLY A 100 16.89 11.80 -10.70
C GLY A 100 15.60 12.59 -10.92
N LEU A 101 14.44 11.94 -11.03
CA LEU A 101 13.14 12.59 -11.20
C LEU A 101 12.44 12.81 -9.85
N ASP A 102 11.73 13.92 -9.73
CA ASP A 102 10.90 14.23 -8.57
C ASP A 102 9.52 13.60 -8.75
N THR A 103 9.25 12.51 -8.03
CA THR A 103 8.11 11.63 -8.31
C THR A 103 6.91 11.94 -7.43
N TRP A 104 5.76 12.14 -8.08
CA TRP A 104 4.49 12.46 -7.44
C TRP A 104 3.42 11.46 -7.84
N VAL A 105 2.53 11.12 -6.91
CA VAL A 105 1.45 10.15 -7.15
C VAL A 105 0.14 10.69 -6.60
N ILE A 106 -0.91 10.65 -7.43
CA ILE A 106 -2.29 10.82 -6.96
C ILE A 106 -2.72 9.52 -6.28
N ASP A 107 -3.19 9.62 -5.05
CA ASP A 107 -3.71 8.52 -4.25
C ASP A 107 -5.19 8.78 -3.91
N TYR A 108 -6.08 7.96 -4.45
CA TYR A 108 -7.53 8.07 -4.21
C TYR A 108 -8.00 7.44 -2.88
N GLY A 109 -7.10 6.82 -2.10
CA GLY A 109 -7.39 6.36 -0.73
C GLY A 109 -7.92 4.92 -0.59
N SER A 110 -7.49 4.00 -1.44
CA SER A 110 -7.83 2.56 -1.38
C SER A 110 -7.18 1.83 -0.21
#